data_AF-A0A929K3L6-F1
#
_entry.id   AF-A0A929K3L6-F1
#
_cell.length_a   1.000
_cell.length_b   1.000
_cell.length_c   1.000
_cell.angle_alpha   90.00
_cell.angle_beta   90.00
_cell.angle_gamma   90.00
#
_symmetry.space_group_name_H-M   'P 1'
#
loop_
_entity.id
_entity.type
_entity.pdbx_description
1 polymer ?
#
loop_
_entity_poly.entity_id
_entity_poly.type
_entity_poly.pdbx_seq_one_letter_code
_entity_poly.pdbx_strand_id
1 'polypeptide(L)'
;LRQMLGHGILDQDYNYALQTLKDNVSLLTPEVLDKINQVVIKHGHKLVGKKDGDDLKGSCDSFVVETDVHYPTDINLLFDAIRRTIILIMSLCGRLGIDGWRQRLNNIRKIKRYFRKAQQIKRSTSKNQDKRVKREQLIINAHIAYIELVQSFLDKVKDSIAAIQPLDIILQLKIQEIEKYIAHAERQIDQIRRRVVEGETIPHHEKVFSIFEEHTEWIVKGKAGVSQELGLKVCV
;
A
#
# COMPACT_ATOMS: atom_id res chain seq x y z
N LEU A 1 14.37 -4.33 12.43
CA LEU A 1 15.51 -5.28 12.28
C LEU A 1 16.78 -4.83 12.99
N ARG A 2 17.41 -3.68 12.64
CA ARG A 2 18.68 -3.25 13.28
C ARG A 2 18.60 -3.15 14.81
N GLN A 3 17.56 -2.50 15.33
CA GLN A 3 17.32 -2.43 16.78
C GLN A 3 17.06 -3.81 17.41
N MET A 4 16.34 -4.71 16.72
CA MET A 4 16.14 -6.10 17.17
C MET A 4 17.46 -6.89 17.21
N LEU A 5 18.42 -6.54 16.36
CA LEU A 5 19.76 -7.12 16.32
C LEU A 5 20.76 -6.40 17.26
N GLY A 6 20.27 -5.49 18.12
CA GLY A 6 21.07 -4.81 19.14
C GLY A 6 21.87 -3.59 18.65
N HIS A 7 21.66 -3.13 17.42
CA HIS A 7 22.35 -1.95 16.89
C HIS A 7 21.77 -0.66 17.47
N GLY A 8 22.63 0.13 18.10
CA GLY A 8 22.31 1.44 18.66
C GLY A 8 22.59 2.59 17.69
N ILE A 9 22.50 3.81 18.21
CA ILE A 9 22.75 5.05 17.44
C ILE A 9 24.21 5.14 16.96
N LEU A 10 25.14 4.46 17.64
CA LEU A 10 26.57 4.44 17.29
C LEU A 10 26.91 3.49 16.14
N ASP A 11 26.02 2.56 15.80
CA ASP A 11 26.28 1.51 14.82
C ASP A 11 25.75 1.86 13.43
N GLN A 12 25.57 3.14 13.09
CA GLN A 12 24.94 3.55 11.82
C GLN A 12 25.70 3.07 10.58
N ASP A 13 27.03 2.97 10.67
CA ASP A 13 27.87 2.55 9.54
C ASP A 13 27.97 1.02 9.39
N TYR A 14 27.47 0.26 10.36
CA TYR A 14 27.54 -1.20 10.31
C TYR A 14 26.58 -1.73 9.24
N ASN A 15 27.05 -2.52 8.28
CA ASN A 15 26.20 -3.05 7.21
C ASN A 15 26.26 -4.58 7.18
N TYR A 16 25.09 -5.19 7.03
CA TYR A 16 25.00 -6.63 6.79
C TYR A 16 25.05 -6.93 5.30
N ALA A 17 25.81 -7.93 4.90
CA ALA A 17 25.77 -8.43 3.54
C ALA A 17 24.36 -8.97 3.23
N LEU A 18 23.85 -8.66 2.03
CA LEU A 18 22.50 -9.06 1.61
C LEU A 18 22.30 -10.58 1.71
N GLN A 19 23.32 -11.36 1.34
CA GLN A 19 23.25 -12.82 1.38
C GLN A 19 23.10 -13.33 2.81
N THR A 20 23.85 -12.79 3.76
CA THR A 20 23.73 -13.12 5.19
C THR A 20 22.32 -12.87 5.73
N LEU A 21 21.69 -11.76 5.32
CA LEU A 21 20.30 -11.50 5.71
C LEU A 21 19.34 -12.51 5.11
N LYS A 22 19.46 -12.82 3.81
CA LYS A 22 18.61 -13.81 3.15
C LYS A 22 18.74 -15.18 3.80
N ASP A 23 19.96 -15.64 4.01
CA ASP A 23 20.23 -16.99 4.51
C ASP A 23 19.76 -17.20 5.95
N ASN A 24 19.78 -16.15 6.79
CA ASN A 24 19.37 -16.29 8.19
C ASN A 24 17.91 -15.91 8.43
N VAL A 25 17.42 -14.81 7.83
CA VAL A 25 16.04 -14.36 8.06
C VAL A 25 15.03 -15.33 7.44
N SER A 26 15.37 -15.96 6.30
CA SER A 26 14.49 -16.95 5.67
C SER A 26 14.30 -18.22 6.49
N LEU A 27 15.19 -18.52 7.45
CA LEU A 27 15.05 -19.66 8.36
C LEU A 27 13.96 -19.44 9.42
N LEU A 28 13.51 -18.21 9.63
CA LEU A 28 12.39 -17.87 10.51
C LEU A 28 11.06 -18.13 9.80
N THR A 29 10.81 -19.38 9.43
CA THR A 29 9.54 -19.81 8.85
C THR A 29 8.42 -19.74 9.89
N PRO A 30 7.14 -19.67 9.48
CA PRO A 30 6.00 -19.70 10.42
C PRO A 30 6.06 -20.88 11.39
N GLU A 31 6.51 -22.05 10.94
CA GLU A 31 6.64 -23.25 11.75
C GLU A 31 7.78 -23.14 12.77
N VAL A 32 8.91 -22.53 12.40
CA VAL A 32 10.02 -22.30 13.32
C VAL A 32 9.64 -21.24 14.36
N LEU A 33 8.98 -20.17 13.93
CA LEU A 33 8.48 -19.13 14.83
C LEU A 33 7.46 -19.68 15.83
N ASP A 34 6.54 -20.54 15.38
CA ASP A 34 5.60 -21.22 16.29
C ASP A 34 6.35 -22.11 17.29
N LYS A 35 7.35 -22.90 16.84
CA LYS A 35 8.16 -23.71 17.76
C LYS A 35 8.86 -22.86 18.83
N ILE A 36 9.44 -21.72 18.45
CA ILE A 36 10.04 -20.77 19.39
C ILE A 36 8.99 -20.28 20.38
N ASN A 37 7.81 -19.87 19.87
CA ASN A 37 6.69 -19.42 20.71
C ASN A 37 6.25 -20.50 21.72
N GLN A 38 6.09 -21.75 21.28
CA GLN A 38 5.75 -22.88 22.15
C GLN A 38 6.80 -23.11 23.25
N VAL A 39 8.10 -22.96 22.94
CA VAL A 39 9.17 -23.08 23.94
C VAL A 39 9.06 -21.97 24.99
N VAL A 40 8.86 -20.72 24.56
CA VAL A 40 8.70 -19.57 25.45
C VAL A 40 7.46 -19.74 26.33
N ILE A 41 6.31 -20.10 25.75
CA ILE A 41 5.06 -20.34 26.48
C ILE A 41 5.22 -21.46 27.51
N LYS A 42 5.78 -22.61 27.11
CA LYS A 42 6.02 -23.74 28.03
C LYS A 42 6.96 -23.36 29.17
N HIS A 43 7.98 -22.56 28.91
CA HIS A 43 8.87 -22.05 29.95
C HIS A 43 8.15 -21.07 30.88
N GLY A 44 7.34 -20.16 30.32
CA GLY A 44 6.48 -19.25 31.09
C GLY A 44 5.54 -20.01 32.02
N HIS A 45 4.86 -21.06 31.54
CA HIS A 45 4.01 -21.91 32.38
C HIS A 45 4.78 -22.58 33.53
N LYS A 46 6.06 -22.94 33.35
CA LYS A 46 6.88 -23.48 34.46
C LYS A 46 7.21 -22.43 35.51
N LEU A 47 7.44 -21.18 35.10
CA LEU A 47 7.84 -20.10 36.00
C LEU A 47 6.65 -19.48 36.76
N VAL A 48 5.52 -19.27 36.08
CA VAL A 48 4.37 -18.50 36.57
C VAL A 48 3.02 -19.17 36.29
N GLY A 49 3.00 -20.37 35.71
CA GLY A 49 1.76 -21.08 35.40
C GLY A 49 1.08 -21.69 36.62
N LYS A 50 -0.23 -21.89 36.52
CA LYS A 50 -1.02 -22.63 37.51
C LYS A 50 -0.77 -24.14 37.42
N LYS A 51 -1.17 -24.87 38.46
CA LYS A 51 -1.07 -26.34 38.50
C LYS A 51 -2.02 -26.98 37.49
N ASP A 52 -1.65 -28.15 36.97
CA ASP A 52 -2.49 -28.94 36.08
C ASP A 52 -3.84 -29.25 36.77
N GLY A 53 -4.95 -28.81 36.15
CA GLY A 53 -6.32 -28.99 36.65
C GLY A 53 -7.01 -27.71 37.13
N ASP A 54 -6.30 -26.59 37.27
CA ASP A 54 -6.92 -25.29 37.57
C ASP A 54 -7.45 -24.60 36.31
N ASP A 55 -8.67 -24.07 36.36
CA ASP A 55 -9.22 -23.25 35.28
C ASP A 55 -8.35 -21.98 35.06
N LEU A 56 -7.86 -21.85 33.83
CA LEU A 56 -7.18 -20.66 33.33
C LEU A 56 -8.21 -19.61 32.90
N LYS A 57 -8.49 -18.65 33.78
CA LYS A 57 -9.22 -17.43 33.43
C LYS A 57 -8.23 -16.40 32.88
N GLY A 58 -7.97 -16.45 31.58
CA GLY A 58 -7.12 -15.49 30.87
C GLY A 58 -7.94 -14.38 30.22
N SER A 59 -7.47 -13.14 30.37
CA SER A 59 -7.84 -12.03 29.49
C SER A 59 -6.60 -11.62 28.74
N CYS A 60 -6.71 -11.45 27.43
CA CYS A 60 -5.63 -10.97 26.58
C CYS A 60 -5.98 -9.58 26.07
N ASP A 61 -4.99 -8.69 26.02
CA ASP A 61 -5.18 -7.36 25.46
C ASP A 61 -4.93 -7.44 23.96
N SER A 62 -5.94 -7.06 23.18
CA SER A 62 -5.76 -6.92 21.74
C SER A 62 -5.43 -5.48 21.40
N PHE A 63 -4.38 -5.25 20.61
CA PHE A 63 -4.06 -3.94 20.02
C PHE A 63 -3.90 -4.05 18.50
N VAL A 64 -3.70 -2.92 17.83
CA VAL A 64 -3.36 -2.90 16.40
C VAL A 64 -1.91 -2.47 16.31
N VAL A 65 -1.09 -3.27 15.63
CA VAL A 65 0.24 -2.85 15.22
C VAL A 65 0.04 -2.00 13.98
N GLU A 66 0.17 -0.69 14.15
CA GLU A 66 -0.02 0.27 13.06
C GLU A 66 1.02 0.06 11.96
N THR A 67 0.56 0.11 10.71
CA THR A 67 1.42 0.13 9.53
C THR A 67 1.78 1.57 9.16
N ASP A 68 2.96 1.80 8.57
CA ASP A 68 3.41 3.14 8.17
C ASP A 68 2.74 3.55 6.85
N VAL A 69 1.44 3.79 6.93
CA VAL A 69 0.59 4.09 5.78
C VAL A 69 -0.18 5.38 6.00
N HIS A 70 -0.31 6.15 4.91
CA HIS A 70 -1.20 7.30 4.92
C HIS A 70 -2.64 6.86 4.67
N TYR A 71 -3.60 7.73 4.99
CA TYR A 71 -5.02 7.42 4.84
C TYR A 71 -5.37 7.01 3.39
N PRO A 72 -5.91 5.79 3.18
CA PRO A 72 -6.12 5.22 1.85
C PRO A 72 -7.40 5.72 1.21
N THR A 73 -7.28 6.78 0.41
CA THR A 73 -8.35 7.14 -0.54
C THR A 73 -8.01 6.58 -1.91
N ASP A 74 -9.04 6.20 -2.67
CA ASP A 74 -8.86 5.63 -4.01
C ASP A 74 -7.97 6.55 -4.90
N ILE A 75 -8.14 7.88 -4.79
CA ILE A 75 -7.32 8.87 -5.50
C ILE A 75 -5.86 8.94 -5.01
N ASN A 76 -5.60 8.71 -3.71
CA ASN A 76 -4.23 8.66 -3.18
C ASN A 76 -3.52 7.39 -3.68
N LEU A 77 -4.21 6.25 -3.56
CA LEU A 77 -3.69 4.95 -4.01
C LEU A 77 -3.41 4.95 -5.51
N LEU A 78 -4.29 5.57 -6.31
CA LEU A 78 -4.06 5.77 -7.75
C LEU A 78 -2.79 6.60 -7.99
N PHE A 79 -2.59 7.68 -7.24
CA PHE A 79 -1.41 8.54 -7.38
C PHE A 79 -0.13 7.80 -7.02
N ASP A 80 -0.14 7.00 -5.96
CA ASP A 80 1.02 6.20 -5.57
C ASP A 80 1.34 5.11 -6.58
N ALA A 81 0.33 4.41 -7.09
CA ALA A 81 0.49 3.39 -8.11
C ALA A 81 1.11 3.98 -9.37
N ILE A 82 0.50 5.02 -9.97
CA ILE A 82 1.02 5.61 -11.22
C ILE A 82 2.41 6.24 -11.03
N ARG A 83 2.67 6.88 -9.89
CA ARG A 83 3.99 7.45 -9.59
C ARG A 83 5.05 6.35 -9.55
N ARG A 84 4.76 5.23 -8.89
CA ARG A 84 5.68 4.09 -8.82
C ARG A 84 5.88 3.45 -10.18
N THR A 85 4.81 3.21 -10.95
CA THR A 85 4.86 2.71 -12.32
C THR A 85 5.77 3.56 -13.20
N ILE A 86 5.61 4.89 -13.21
CA ILE A 86 6.43 5.81 -14.02
C ILE A 86 7.90 5.77 -13.59
N ILE A 87 8.19 5.67 -12.29
CA ILE A 87 9.57 5.59 -11.80
C ILE A 87 10.25 4.30 -12.28
N LEU A 88 9.55 3.17 -12.16
CA LEU A 88 10.08 1.86 -12.52
C LEU A 88 10.31 1.73 -14.03
N ILE A 89 9.31 2.04 -14.87
CA ILE A 89 9.46 1.96 -16.32
C ILE A 89 10.58 2.89 -16.82
N MET A 90 10.73 4.07 -16.21
CA MET A 90 11.78 5.01 -16.59
C MET A 90 13.16 4.48 -16.24
N SER A 91 13.32 3.87 -15.07
CA SER A 91 14.57 3.18 -14.72
C SER A 91 14.85 2.00 -15.65
N LEU A 92 13.81 1.33 -16.15
CA LEU A 92 13.95 0.19 -17.05
C LEU A 92 14.39 0.66 -18.45
N CYS A 93 13.61 1.55 -19.07
CA CYS A 93 13.90 2.11 -20.37
C CYS A 93 15.26 2.83 -20.40
N GLY A 94 15.62 3.55 -19.33
CA GLY A 94 16.92 4.22 -19.24
C GLY A 94 18.11 3.26 -19.26
N ARG A 95 17.96 2.04 -18.70
CA ARG A 95 19.00 1.00 -18.77
C ARG A 95 19.08 0.32 -20.14
N LEU A 96 17.94 0.24 -20.83
CA LEU A 96 17.82 -0.39 -22.15
C LEU A 96 18.10 0.59 -23.30
N GLY A 97 18.35 1.87 -23.02
CA GLY A 97 18.54 2.90 -24.05
C GLY A 97 17.25 3.25 -24.81
N ILE A 98 16.08 2.95 -24.24
CA ILE A 98 14.78 3.22 -24.87
C ILE A 98 14.35 4.65 -24.55
N ASP A 99 14.11 5.44 -25.59
CA ASP A 99 13.63 6.82 -25.48
C ASP A 99 12.14 6.91 -25.09
N GLY A 100 11.65 8.13 -24.83
CA GLY A 100 10.22 8.39 -24.58
C GLY A 100 9.85 8.77 -23.14
N TRP A 101 10.78 8.59 -22.18
CA TRP A 101 10.57 8.90 -20.75
C TRP A 101 11.36 10.11 -20.24
N ARG A 102 11.96 10.90 -21.15
CA ARG A 102 12.81 12.06 -20.81
C ARG A 102 12.12 13.11 -19.93
N GLN A 103 10.83 13.38 -20.16
CA GLN A 103 10.05 14.39 -19.43
C GLN A 103 9.35 13.88 -18.13
N ARG A 104 9.86 12.80 -17.52
CA ARG A 104 9.22 12.13 -16.36
C ARG A 104 8.77 13.06 -15.22
N LEU A 105 9.62 14.03 -14.83
CA LEU A 105 9.33 14.91 -13.70
C LEU A 105 8.14 15.81 -14.03
N ASN A 106 8.05 16.26 -15.29
CA ASN A 106 6.93 17.06 -15.75
C ASN A 106 5.64 16.23 -15.83
N ASN A 107 5.73 14.96 -16.24
CA ASN A 107 4.60 14.04 -16.25
C ASN A 107 4.04 13.82 -14.84
N ILE A 108 4.89 13.47 -13.87
CA ILE A 108 4.47 13.27 -12.47
C ILE A 108 3.89 14.56 -11.89
N ARG A 109 4.49 15.73 -12.16
CA ARG A 109 3.94 17.04 -11.75
C ARG A 109 2.57 17.30 -12.39
N LYS A 110 2.37 16.97 -13.66
CA LYS A 110 1.07 17.08 -14.36
C LYS A 110 0.02 16.23 -13.66
N ILE A 111 0.31 14.95 -13.42
CA ILE A 111 -0.59 14.03 -12.71
C ILE A 111 -0.90 14.56 -11.30
N LYS A 112 0.12 15.01 -10.56
CA LYS A 112 -0.04 15.58 -9.21
C LYS A 112 -0.97 16.78 -9.18
N ARG A 113 -0.96 17.64 -10.21
CA ARG A 113 -1.90 18.79 -10.31
C ARG A 113 -3.36 18.33 -10.43
N TYR A 114 -3.62 17.31 -11.24
CA TYR A 114 -4.98 16.75 -11.43
C TYR A 114 -5.45 16.04 -10.16
N PHE A 115 -4.58 15.23 -9.56
CA PHE A 115 -4.81 14.62 -8.25
C PHE A 115 -5.18 15.68 -7.19
N ARG A 116 -4.39 16.76 -7.06
CA ARG A 116 -4.67 17.84 -6.09
C ARG A 116 -6.01 18.53 -6.37
N LYS A 117 -6.34 18.76 -7.64
CA LYS A 117 -7.64 19.32 -8.03
C LYS A 117 -8.79 18.42 -7.57
N ALA A 118 -8.72 17.12 -7.85
CA ALA A 118 -9.72 16.15 -7.39
C ALA A 118 -9.81 16.10 -5.85
N GLN A 119 -8.67 16.12 -5.16
CA GLN A 119 -8.58 16.08 -3.69
C GLN A 119 -9.19 17.31 -2.99
N GLN A 120 -8.99 18.51 -3.57
CA GLN A 120 -9.38 19.78 -2.97
C GLN A 120 -10.85 20.15 -3.20
N ILE A 121 -11.49 19.63 -4.25
CA ILE A 121 -12.90 19.95 -4.52
C ILE A 121 -13.77 19.19 -3.51
N LYS A 122 -14.33 19.93 -2.55
CA LYS A 122 -15.27 19.41 -1.55
C LYS A 122 -16.72 19.58 -1.97
N ARG A 123 -17.59 18.71 -1.42
CA ARG A 123 -19.05 18.79 -1.54
C ARG A 123 -19.55 20.14 -1.02
N SER A 124 -20.63 20.63 -1.61
CA SER A 124 -21.27 21.89 -1.19
C SER A 124 -22.07 21.68 0.10
N THR A 125 -21.98 22.62 1.03
CA THR A 125 -22.81 22.71 2.25
C THR A 125 -24.06 23.59 2.06
N SER A 126 -24.24 24.16 0.87
CA SER A 126 -25.37 25.05 0.55
C SER A 126 -26.71 24.32 0.59
N LYS A 127 -27.75 24.97 1.13
CA LYS A 127 -29.15 24.50 1.10
C LYS A 127 -29.78 24.57 -0.30
N ASN A 128 -29.26 25.41 -1.19
CA ASN A 128 -29.75 25.54 -2.58
C ASN A 128 -29.35 24.30 -3.41
N GLN A 129 -30.34 23.65 -4.02
CA GLN A 129 -30.18 22.40 -4.77
C GLN A 129 -29.34 22.57 -6.04
N ASP A 130 -29.54 23.63 -6.83
CA ASP A 130 -28.78 23.88 -8.05
C ASP A 130 -27.28 24.07 -7.77
N LYS A 131 -26.95 24.74 -6.66
CA LYS A 131 -25.56 24.89 -6.21
C LYS A 131 -24.94 23.56 -5.80
N ARG A 132 -25.72 22.61 -5.26
CA ARG A 132 -25.25 21.26 -4.92
C ARG A 132 -24.98 20.44 -6.17
N VAL A 133 -25.93 20.42 -7.11
CA VAL A 133 -25.82 19.68 -8.39
C VAL A 133 -24.62 20.19 -9.20
N LYS A 134 -24.48 21.51 -9.36
CA LYS A 134 -23.31 22.10 -10.05
C LYS A 134 -22.00 21.71 -9.38
N ARG A 135 -21.95 21.67 -8.04
CA ARG A 135 -20.74 21.30 -7.31
C ARG A 135 -20.40 19.83 -7.45
N GLU A 136 -21.41 18.96 -7.45
CA GLU A 136 -21.26 17.53 -7.68
C GLU A 136 -20.72 17.25 -9.09
N GLN A 137 -21.24 17.92 -10.11
CA GLN A 137 -20.71 17.80 -11.47
C GLN A 137 -19.24 18.23 -11.56
N LEU A 138 -18.83 19.28 -10.83
CA LEU A 138 -17.42 19.68 -10.78
C LEU A 138 -16.52 18.62 -10.12
N ILE A 139 -17.03 17.92 -9.10
CA ILE A 139 -16.32 16.80 -8.47
C ILE A 139 -16.14 15.67 -9.50
N ILE A 140 -17.22 15.26 -10.16
CA ILE A 140 -17.21 14.21 -11.18
C ILE A 140 -16.20 14.54 -12.28
N ASN A 141 -16.31 15.73 -12.87
CA ASN A 141 -15.42 16.16 -13.95
C ASN A 141 -13.95 16.19 -13.54
N ALA A 142 -13.64 16.59 -12.29
CA ALA A 142 -12.27 16.60 -11.80
C ALA A 142 -11.69 15.20 -11.59
N HIS A 143 -12.50 14.24 -11.14
CA HIS A 143 -12.09 12.85 -10.99
C HIS A 143 -11.93 12.18 -12.35
N ILE A 144 -12.88 12.33 -13.27
CA ILE A 144 -12.79 11.82 -14.65
C ILE A 144 -11.52 12.32 -15.33
N ALA A 145 -11.28 13.64 -15.31
CA ALA A 145 -10.08 14.22 -15.93
C ALA A 145 -8.77 13.69 -15.31
N TYR A 146 -8.78 13.34 -14.02
CA TYR A 146 -7.63 12.73 -13.36
C TYR A 146 -7.43 11.28 -13.80
N ILE A 147 -8.50 10.48 -13.80
CA ILE A 147 -8.49 9.07 -14.20
C ILE A 147 -8.05 8.93 -15.67
N GLU A 148 -8.64 9.71 -16.59
CA GLU A 148 -8.29 9.70 -18.02
C GLU A 148 -6.82 10.06 -18.25
N LEU A 149 -6.32 11.06 -17.51
CA LEU A 149 -4.91 11.41 -17.59
C LEU A 149 -4.02 10.24 -17.14
N VAL A 150 -4.36 9.58 -16.03
CA VAL A 150 -3.59 8.43 -15.54
C VAL A 150 -3.67 7.27 -16.51
N GLN A 151 -4.85 6.98 -17.08
CA GLN A 151 -5.03 5.94 -18.09
C GLN A 151 -4.10 6.15 -19.29
N SER A 152 -4.03 7.38 -19.82
CA SER A 152 -3.14 7.69 -20.95
C SER A 152 -1.65 7.42 -20.64
N PHE A 153 -1.25 7.57 -19.38
CA PHE A 153 0.11 7.22 -18.96
C PHE A 153 0.27 5.71 -18.79
N LEU A 154 -0.72 4.99 -18.26
CA LEU A 154 -0.67 3.53 -18.16
C LEU A 154 -0.58 2.89 -19.54
N ASP A 155 -1.35 3.36 -20.52
CA ASP A 155 -1.31 2.86 -21.89
C ASP A 155 0.10 3.04 -22.47
N LYS A 156 0.69 4.23 -22.30
CA LYS A 156 2.08 4.49 -22.70
C LYS A 156 3.10 3.57 -21.99
N VAL A 157 2.88 3.23 -20.71
CA VAL A 157 3.74 2.28 -19.99
C VAL A 157 3.61 0.89 -20.62
N LYS A 158 2.39 0.43 -20.89
CA LYS A 158 2.14 -0.88 -21.52
C LYS A 158 2.77 -0.96 -22.89
N ASP A 159 2.66 0.09 -23.72
CA ASP A 159 3.34 0.16 -25.02
C ASP A 159 4.86 0.04 -24.87
N SER A 160 5.42 0.71 -23.85
CA SER A 160 6.87 0.63 -23.57
C SER A 160 7.29 -0.77 -23.14
N ILE A 161 6.47 -1.48 -22.36
CA ILE A 161 6.73 -2.86 -21.94
C ILE A 161 6.62 -3.80 -23.14
N ALA A 162 5.60 -3.65 -23.97
CA ALA A 162 5.38 -4.50 -25.15
C ALA A 162 6.53 -4.40 -26.17
N ALA A 163 7.22 -3.26 -26.22
CA ALA A 163 8.41 -3.07 -27.04
C ALA A 163 9.69 -3.73 -26.47
N ILE A 164 9.68 -4.22 -25.23
CA ILE A 164 10.83 -4.84 -24.57
C ILE A 164 10.77 -6.36 -24.71
N GLN A 165 11.84 -6.95 -25.24
CA GLN A 165 12.04 -8.40 -25.21
C GLN A 165 12.78 -8.78 -23.91
N PRO A 166 12.19 -9.60 -23.02
CA PRO A 166 12.85 -10.01 -21.79
C PRO A 166 13.97 -11.02 -22.10
N LEU A 167 15.22 -10.56 -22.02
CA LEU A 167 16.43 -11.35 -22.29
C LEU A 167 16.92 -12.15 -21.09
N ASP A 168 16.48 -11.81 -19.88
CA ASP A 168 16.88 -12.50 -18.64
C ASP A 168 15.78 -12.44 -17.55
N ILE A 169 15.96 -13.26 -16.51
CA ILE A 169 15.03 -13.38 -15.37
C ILE A 169 14.91 -12.06 -14.60
N ILE A 170 15.99 -11.29 -14.47
CA ILE A 170 16.00 -10.04 -13.71
C ILE A 170 15.13 -8.98 -14.42
N LEU A 171 15.22 -8.91 -15.74
CA LEU A 171 14.40 -8.06 -16.58
C LEU A 171 12.92 -8.47 -16.51
N GLN A 172 12.65 -9.78 -16.57
CA GLN A 172 11.28 -10.30 -16.41
C GLN A 172 10.68 -9.92 -15.05
N LEU A 173 11.43 -10.09 -13.96
CA LEU A 173 10.97 -9.73 -12.61
C LEU A 173 10.69 -8.22 -12.47
N LYS A 174 11.47 -7.36 -13.14
CA LYS A 174 11.20 -5.92 -13.16
C LYS A 174 9.94 -5.57 -13.95
N ILE A 175 9.69 -6.25 -15.06
CA ILE A 175 8.45 -6.07 -15.83
C ILE A 175 7.26 -6.49 -14.97
N GLN A 176 7.32 -7.64 -14.32
CA GLN A 176 6.29 -8.11 -13.39
C GLN A 176 6.07 -7.14 -12.22
N GLU A 177 7.13 -6.53 -11.67
CA GLU A 177 6.98 -5.48 -10.65
C GLU A 177 6.18 -4.29 -11.19
N ILE A 178 6.45 -3.85 -12.42
CA ILE A 178 5.71 -2.74 -13.05
C ILE A 178 4.24 -3.13 -13.28
N GLU A 179 3.99 -4.33 -13.82
CA GLU A 179 2.65 -4.87 -14.06
C GLU A 179 1.82 -4.94 -12.77
N LYS A 180 2.44 -5.30 -11.64
CA LYS A 180 1.79 -5.28 -10.32
C LYS A 180 1.25 -3.88 -9.99
N TYR A 181 2.02 -2.82 -10.22
CA TYR A 181 1.56 -1.45 -9.98
C TYR A 181 0.57 -0.95 -11.03
N ILE A 182 0.63 -1.43 -12.28
CA ILE A 182 -0.40 -1.18 -13.29
C ILE A 182 -1.74 -1.75 -12.82
N ALA A 183 -1.77 -3.01 -12.37
CA ALA A 183 -3.00 -3.65 -11.88
C ALA A 183 -3.60 -2.91 -10.67
N HIS A 184 -2.75 -2.42 -9.75
CA HIS A 184 -3.21 -1.56 -8.66
C HIS A 184 -3.81 -0.24 -9.18
N ALA A 185 -3.17 0.42 -10.14
CA ALA A 185 -3.69 1.65 -10.73
C ALA A 185 -5.05 1.42 -11.43
N GLU A 186 -5.18 0.34 -12.22
CA GLU A 186 -6.44 -0.02 -12.90
C GLU A 186 -7.57 -0.31 -11.91
N ARG A 187 -7.30 -1.05 -10.83
CA ARG A 187 -8.27 -1.25 -9.74
C ARG A 187 -8.75 0.09 -9.18
N GLN A 188 -7.86 1.04 -8.95
CA GLN A 188 -8.24 2.34 -8.39
C GLN A 188 -8.99 3.20 -9.41
N ILE A 189 -8.65 3.11 -10.69
CA ILE A 189 -9.42 3.74 -11.78
C ILE A 189 -10.87 3.25 -11.77
N ASP A 190 -11.07 1.92 -11.69
CA ASP A 190 -12.39 1.30 -11.61
C ASP A 190 -13.16 1.76 -10.35
N GLN A 191 -12.53 1.69 -9.18
CA GLN A 191 -13.15 2.10 -7.91
C GLN A 191 -13.54 3.58 -7.89
N ILE A 192 -12.71 4.48 -8.42
CA ILE A 192 -13.06 5.90 -8.52
C ILE A 192 -14.23 6.09 -9.49
N ARG A 193 -14.25 5.40 -10.63
CA ARG A 193 -15.34 5.50 -11.61
C ARG A 193 -16.67 5.06 -10.98
N ARG A 194 -16.70 3.86 -10.40
CA ARG A 194 -17.87 3.29 -9.72
C ARG A 194 -18.37 4.18 -8.59
N ARG A 195 -17.45 4.69 -7.74
CA ARG A 195 -17.83 5.53 -6.59
C ARG A 195 -18.28 6.95 -6.99
N VAL A 196 -17.58 7.59 -7.92
CA VAL A 196 -17.78 9.01 -8.22
C VAL A 196 -18.78 9.23 -9.35
N VAL A 197 -18.75 8.38 -10.37
CA VAL A 197 -19.62 8.52 -11.56
C VAL A 197 -20.91 7.75 -11.38
N GLU A 198 -20.82 6.50 -10.93
CA GLU A 198 -21.98 5.60 -10.82
C GLU A 198 -22.66 5.64 -9.44
N GLY A 199 -22.00 6.26 -8.45
CA GLY A 199 -22.53 6.39 -7.10
C GLY A 199 -22.52 5.08 -6.29
N GLU A 200 -21.76 4.09 -6.73
CA GLU A 200 -21.71 2.78 -6.10
C GLU A 200 -20.97 2.78 -4.75
N THR A 201 -21.40 1.91 -3.85
CA THR A 201 -20.69 1.62 -2.61
C THR A 201 -19.78 0.41 -2.81
N ILE A 202 -18.47 0.66 -2.85
CA ILE A 202 -17.46 -0.41 -3.02
C ILE A 202 -17.46 -1.35 -1.80
N PRO A 203 -17.68 -2.66 -1.99
CA PRO A 203 -17.58 -3.67 -0.94
C PRO A 203 -16.21 -3.64 -0.23
N HIS A 204 -16.19 -3.98 1.07
CA HIS A 204 -14.97 -3.89 1.86
C HIS A 204 -13.86 -4.83 1.35
N HIS A 205 -14.20 -6.04 0.91
CA HIS A 205 -13.24 -7.03 0.43
C HIS A 205 -12.55 -6.66 -0.89
N GLU A 206 -13.10 -5.69 -1.64
CA GLU A 206 -12.47 -5.15 -2.86
C GLU A 206 -11.44 -4.05 -2.54
N LYS A 207 -11.45 -3.50 -1.32
CA LYS A 207 -10.60 -2.36 -0.95
C LYS A 207 -9.19 -2.81 -0.63
N VAL A 208 -8.25 -1.98 -1.06
CA VAL A 208 -6.84 -2.08 -0.69
C VAL A 208 -6.51 -0.88 0.17
N PHE A 209 -5.82 -1.09 1.28
CA PHE A 209 -5.46 -0.02 2.23
C PHE A 209 -4.02 0.47 2.07
N SER A 210 -3.17 -0.31 1.40
CA SER A 210 -1.85 0.14 0.96
C SER A 210 -1.36 -0.75 -0.17
N ILE A 211 -0.78 -0.12 -1.20
CA ILE A 211 -0.13 -0.85 -2.30
C ILE A 211 1.32 -1.24 -1.97
N PHE A 212 1.89 -0.67 -0.91
CA PHE A 212 3.24 -0.95 -0.42
C PHE A 212 3.23 -1.94 0.74
N GLU A 213 2.16 -1.91 1.55
CA GLU A 213 1.93 -2.79 2.69
C GLU A 213 0.58 -3.49 2.55
N GLU A 214 0.50 -4.43 1.60
CA GLU A 214 -0.76 -5.11 1.20
C GLU A 214 -1.44 -5.89 2.33
N HIS A 215 -0.71 -6.17 3.42
CA HIS A 215 -1.23 -6.80 4.63
C HIS A 215 -1.91 -5.81 5.59
N THR A 216 -1.90 -4.50 5.30
CA THR A 216 -2.59 -3.51 6.12
C THR A 216 -4.08 -3.78 6.14
N GLU A 217 -4.67 -3.91 7.32
CA GLU A 217 -6.11 -4.05 7.51
C GLU A 217 -6.73 -2.76 8.04
N TRP A 218 -8.02 -2.60 7.80
CA TRP A 218 -8.83 -1.53 8.35
C TRP A 218 -9.58 -2.02 9.59
N ILE A 219 -9.15 -1.57 10.76
CA ILE A 219 -9.63 -2.11 12.04
C ILE A 219 -10.43 -1.05 12.80
N VAL A 220 -11.61 -1.43 13.28
CA VAL A 220 -12.47 -0.60 14.14
C VAL A 220 -12.60 -1.26 15.51
N LYS A 221 -11.95 -0.68 16.54
CA LYS A 221 -12.01 -1.17 17.93
C LYS A 221 -12.95 -0.39 18.85
N GLY A 222 -13.52 0.72 18.38
CA GLY A 222 -14.44 1.54 19.18
C GLY A 222 -13.77 2.29 20.33
N LYS A 223 -12.45 2.48 20.30
CA LYS A 223 -11.73 3.30 21.29
C LYS A 223 -12.15 4.77 21.16
N ALA A 224 -12.32 5.45 22.29
CA ALA A 224 -12.66 6.87 22.29
C ALA A 224 -11.59 7.70 21.55
N GLY A 225 -12.01 8.49 20.55
CA GLY A 225 -11.13 9.36 19.77
C GLY A 225 -10.41 8.71 18.58
N VAL A 226 -10.40 7.37 18.47
CA VAL A 226 -9.82 6.68 17.31
C VAL A 226 -10.94 6.05 16.51
N SER A 227 -11.28 6.67 15.38
CA SER A 227 -12.36 6.19 14.53
C SER A 227 -11.99 4.87 13.85
N GLN A 228 -10.74 4.74 13.39
CA GLN A 228 -10.19 3.56 12.70
C GLN A 228 -8.66 3.46 12.90
N GLU A 229 -8.13 2.24 13.01
CA GLU A 229 -6.70 1.91 13.09
C GLU A 229 -6.30 1.18 11.79
N LEU A 230 -5.19 1.57 11.16
CA LEU A 230 -4.64 0.91 9.96
C LEU A 230 -3.45 0.05 10.38
N GLY A 231 -3.55 -1.26 10.19
CA GLY A 231 -2.47 -2.15 10.62
C GLY A 231 -2.92 -3.60 10.77
N LEU A 232 -2.25 -4.35 11.64
CA LEU A 232 -2.59 -5.75 11.92
C LEU A 232 -3.12 -5.90 13.35
N LYS A 233 -4.21 -6.65 13.50
CA LYS A 233 -4.73 -6.98 14.83
C LYS A 233 -3.81 -8.01 15.49
N VAL A 234 -3.25 -7.65 16.63
CA VAL A 234 -2.43 -8.55 17.45
C VAL A 234 -3.08 -8.71 18.82
N CYS A 235 -2.93 -9.90 19.39
CA CYS A 235 -3.39 -10.27 20.72
C CYS A 235 -2.17 -10.70 21.53
N VAL A 236 -1.98 -10.12 22.71
CA VAL A 236 -0.91 -10.48 23.65
C VAL A 236 -1.54 -10.91 24.97
#